data_AF-A0A1Y5K8K2-F1
#
_entry.id   AF-A0A1Y5K8K2-F1
#
_cell.length_a   1.000
_cell.length_b   1.000
_cell.length_c   1.000
_cell.angle_alpha   90.00
_cell.angle_beta   90.00
_cell.angle_gamma   90.00
#
_symmetry.space_group_name_H-M   'P 1'
#
loop_
_entity.id
_entity.type
_entity.pdbx_description
1 polymer ?
#
loop_
_entity_poly.entity_id
_entity_poly.type
_entity_poly.pdbx_seq_one_letter_code
_entity_poly.pdbx_strand_id
1 'polypeptide(L)'
;MDNGIEKPQGRGIDQRRLYQEAENAGNDYRERQFDGLNDWIEELQRESATRRDHYFAPDYRDCDAYAASTERYRGDFAAMLGLPLPSPLDAPVDGAAWLGEAQYKKIAEDGLGEIYRVTVPVHGELTAYGLFFLPEGEGPFPLVISQHGGQGTPEMTAGFFDSSNYNDMTRRILRRGAAVFAPQLLLWEGGRFGPGFDRTMIDVRLKQLGTSITAVELAKIRRCLDSLLLRPDIDGGRVGMLGLSYGGFYTLFAAALDTRISVAVSSCFVNDRFANGWSDWTWTGSGNTFLDAEICGLVCPRPLYVEGGSRDELFAAEGFRSESGRAKRHYERLGIEERFRAVVFQGGHEFNPDDEPLDFLFRHLR
;
A
#
# COMPACT_ATOMS: atom_id res chain seq x y z
N MET A 1 -9.17 18.81 75.79
CA MET A 1 -10.44 18.33 75.20
C MET A 1 -10.09 17.83 73.83
N ASP A 2 -9.97 16.51 73.71
CA ASP A 2 -9.56 15.82 72.50
C ASP A 2 -10.82 15.54 71.68
N ASN A 3 -10.95 16.18 70.52
CA ASN A 3 -12.12 16.04 69.65
C ASN A 3 -11.99 14.75 68.84
N GLY A 4 -12.40 13.64 69.44
CA GLY A 4 -12.54 12.35 68.76
C GLY A 4 -13.61 12.39 67.69
N ILE A 5 -13.20 12.58 66.43
CA ILE A 5 -14.06 12.36 65.26
C ILE A 5 -14.20 10.84 65.07
N GLU A 6 -15.32 10.28 65.50
CA GLU A 6 -15.70 8.89 65.16
C GLU A 6 -15.87 8.76 63.64
N LYS A 7 -15.05 7.89 63.02
CA LYS A 7 -15.30 7.46 61.64
C LYS A 7 -16.59 6.64 61.61
N PRO A 8 -17.50 6.86 60.63
CA PRO A 8 -18.74 6.09 60.55
C PRO A 8 -18.42 4.60 60.35
N GLN A 9 -18.95 3.76 61.23
CA GLN A 9 -18.92 2.30 61.08
C GLN A 9 -19.74 1.93 59.84
N GLY A 10 -19.06 1.48 58.79
CA GLY A 10 -19.70 0.99 57.57
C GLY A 10 -20.63 -0.19 57.90
N ARG A 11 -21.87 -0.15 57.41
CA ARG A 11 -22.81 -1.28 57.51
C ARG A 11 -22.21 -2.46 56.76
N GLY A 12 -21.83 -3.53 57.46
CA GLY A 12 -21.39 -4.77 56.83
C GLY A 12 -22.52 -5.38 56.00
N ILE A 13 -22.29 -5.53 54.69
CA ILE A 13 -23.24 -6.17 53.77
C ILE A 13 -23.15 -7.69 53.98
N ASP A 14 -24.29 -8.35 54.23
CA ASP A 14 -24.36 -9.82 54.25
C ASP A 14 -24.24 -10.35 52.82
N GLN A 15 -23.06 -10.88 52.49
CA GLN A 15 -22.73 -11.43 51.18
C GLN A 15 -23.69 -12.54 50.73
N ARG A 16 -24.38 -13.22 51.65
CA ARG A 16 -25.38 -14.26 51.34
C ARG A 16 -26.73 -13.71 50.89
N ARG A 17 -26.96 -12.40 51.05
CA ARG A 17 -28.17 -11.70 50.58
C ARG A 17 -27.95 -10.98 49.24
N LEU A 18 -26.74 -11.06 48.69
CA LEU A 18 -26.44 -10.50 47.38
C LEU A 18 -26.92 -11.46 46.29
N TYR A 19 -27.50 -10.89 45.24
CA TYR A 19 -27.88 -11.63 44.04
C TYR A 19 -26.67 -12.34 43.45
N GLN A 20 -26.87 -13.60 43.06
CA GLN A 20 -25.92 -14.39 42.27
C GLN A 20 -26.72 -15.14 41.22
N GLU A 21 -26.15 -15.28 40.04
CA GLU A 21 -26.70 -16.07 38.95
C GLU A 21 -25.63 -17.01 38.40
N ALA A 22 -26.05 -18.00 37.62
CA ALA A 22 -25.11 -18.88 36.93
C ALA A 22 -24.28 -18.06 35.92
N GLU A 23 -23.02 -18.42 35.74
CA GLU A 23 -22.09 -17.70 34.82
C GLU A 23 -22.65 -17.56 33.39
N ASN A 24 -23.48 -18.52 32.97
CA ASN A 24 -24.10 -18.57 31.65
C ASN A 24 -25.45 -17.85 31.54
N ALA A 25 -25.99 -17.26 32.62
CA ALA A 25 -27.30 -16.62 32.60
C ALA A 25 -27.43 -15.49 31.56
N GLY A 26 -26.29 -14.88 31.19
CA GLY A 26 -26.21 -13.83 30.17
C GLY A 26 -25.91 -14.31 28.75
N ASN A 27 -25.68 -15.60 28.51
CA ASN A 27 -25.14 -16.08 27.22
C ASN A 27 -26.07 -15.75 26.04
N ASP A 28 -27.34 -16.13 26.11
CA ASP A 28 -28.30 -15.88 25.03
C ASP A 28 -28.44 -14.38 24.69
N TYR A 29 -28.25 -13.49 25.66
CA TYR A 29 -28.28 -12.05 25.44
C TYR A 29 -27.04 -11.57 24.70
N ARG A 30 -25.86 -12.11 25.06
CA ARG A 30 -24.58 -11.80 24.41
C ARG A 30 -24.54 -12.33 22.97
N GLU A 31 -25.09 -13.53 22.75
CA GLU A 31 -25.23 -14.11 21.41
C GLU A 31 -26.11 -13.23 20.52
N ARG A 32 -27.32 -12.88 20.97
CA ARG A 32 -28.19 -11.96 20.21
C ARG A 32 -27.54 -10.58 19.96
N GLN A 33 -26.79 -10.07 20.94
CA GLN A 33 -26.06 -8.81 20.78
C GLN A 33 -24.96 -8.92 19.72
N PHE A 34 -24.23 -10.04 19.71
CA PHE A 34 -23.18 -10.33 18.73
C PHE A 34 -23.76 -10.49 17.32
N ASP A 35 -24.81 -11.30 17.17
CA ASP A 35 -25.47 -11.53 15.88
C ASP A 35 -26.06 -10.23 15.32
N GLY A 36 -26.79 -9.46 16.15
CA GLY A 36 -27.34 -8.18 15.73
C GLY A 36 -26.28 -7.14 15.33
N LEU A 37 -25.08 -7.19 15.94
CA LEU A 37 -23.96 -6.34 15.53
C LEU A 37 -23.43 -6.76 14.14
N ASN A 38 -23.29 -8.06 13.89
CA ASN A 38 -22.83 -8.57 12.59
C ASN A 38 -23.84 -8.26 11.48
N ASP A 39 -25.13 -8.51 11.69
CA ASP A 39 -26.19 -8.17 10.75
C ASP A 39 -26.18 -6.68 10.38
N TRP A 40 -25.95 -5.81 11.37
CA TRP A 40 -25.86 -4.37 11.15
C TRP A 40 -24.61 -3.98 10.35
N ILE A 41 -23.46 -4.61 10.61
CA ILE A 41 -22.24 -4.42 9.81
C ILE A 41 -22.47 -4.81 8.35
N GLU A 42 -23.11 -5.96 8.09
CA GLU A 42 -23.40 -6.43 6.75
C GLU A 42 -24.36 -5.50 5.99
N GLU A 43 -25.38 -4.95 6.66
CA GLU A 43 -26.24 -3.91 6.08
C GLU A 43 -25.41 -2.67 5.70
N LEU A 44 -24.56 -2.18 6.61
CA LEU A 44 -23.68 -1.04 6.32
C LEU A 44 -22.75 -1.32 5.12
N GLN A 45 -22.23 -2.55 4.98
CA GLN A 45 -21.42 -2.96 3.84
C GLN A 45 -22.24 -2.98 2.54
N ARG A 46 -23.48 -3.48 2.55
CA ARG A 46 -24.36 -3.46 1.36
C ARG A 46 -24.66 -2.03 0.91
N GLU A 47 -24.93 -1.12 1.84
CA GLU A 47 -25.17 0.29 1.52
C GLU A 47 -23.89 1.02 1.05
N SER A 48 -22.71 0.56 1.50
CA SER A 48 -21.43 1.23 1.27
C SER A 48 -21.09 1.39 -0.22
N ALA A 49 -21.49 0.44 -1.07
CA ALA A 49 -21.25 0.52 -2.51
C ALA A 49 -21.91 1.76 -3.13
N THR A 50 -23.17 2.02 -2.79
CA THR A 50 -23.91 3.20 -3.26
C THR A 50 -23.29 4.49 -2.72
N ARG A 51 -22.82 4.46 -1.45
CA ARG A 51 -22.15 5.61 -0.82
C ARG A 51 -20.81 5.92 -1.52
N ARG A 52 -20.02 4.89 -1.87
CA ARG A 52 -18.78 5.04 -2.65
C ARG A 52 -19.04 5.61 -4.04
N ASP A 53 -20.02 5.08 -4.76
CA ASP A 53 -20.39 5.58 -6.09
C ASP A 53 -20.81 7.06 -6.08
N HIS A 54 -21.52 7.49 -5.01
CA HIS A 54 -21.87 8.90 -4.84
C HIS A 54 -20.67 9.76 -4.44
N TYR A 55 -19.80 9.22 -3.58
CA TYR A 55 -18.63 9.94 -3.09
C TYR A 55 -17.59 10.13 -4.21
N PHE A 56 -17.14 9.06 -4.85
CA PHE A 56 -16.12 9.06 -5.91
C PHE A 56 -16.75 9.27 -7.30
N ALA A 57 -17.08 10.52 -7.60
CA ALA A 57 -17.73 10.94 -8.84
C ALA A 57 -16.86 11.94 -9.63
N PRO A 58 -15.71 11.50 -10.19
CA PRO A 58 -14.87 12.35 -11.01
C PRO A 58 -15.57 12.78 -12.31
N ASP A 59 -14.98 13.76 -12.98
CA ASP A 59 -15.49 14.34 -14.22
C ASP A 59 -15.02 13.53 -15.44
N TYR A 60 -15.95 12.90 -16.15
CA TYR A 60 -15.65 12.02 -17.29
C TYR A 60 -15.73 12.72 -18.66
N ARG A 61 -15.71 14.05 -18.72
CA ARG A 61 -15.77 14.77 -20.00
C ARG A 61 -14.60 14.44 -20.92
N ASP A 62 -13.40 14.38 -20.35
CA ASP A 62 -12.15 14.02 -21.02
C ASP A 62 -11.08 13.67 -19.96
N CYS A 63 -9.89 13.25 -20.40
CA CYS A 63 -8.79 12.85 -19.52
C CYS A 63 -8.29 14.00 -18.62
N ASP A 64 -8.28 15.24 -19.11
CA ASP A 64 -7.76 16.39 -18.36
C ASP A 64 -8.75 16.82 -17.28
N ALA A 65 -10.04 16.87 -17.62
CA ALA A 65 -11.12 17.09 -16.67
C ALA A 65 -11.16 16.01 -15.58
N TYR A 66 -10.98 14.74 -15.97
CA TYR A 66 -10.88 13.63 -15.04
C TYR A 66 -9.71 13.83 -14.07
N ALA A 67 -8.50 14.01 -14.60
CA ALA A 67 -7.29 14.21 -13.80
C ALA A 67 -7.45 15.38 -12.82
N ALA A 68 -7.94 16.53 -13.29
CA ALA A 68 -8.19 17.70 -12.44
C ALA A 68 -9.23 17.43 -11.34
N SER A 69 -10.33 16.74 -11.66
CA SER A 69 -11.36 16.40 -10.66
C SER A 69 -10.88 15.39 -9.63
N THR A 70 -9.94 14.51 -9.98
CA THR A 70 -9.39 13.51 -9.05
C THR A 70 -8.48 14.07 -7.97
N GLU A 71 -8.00 15.31 -8.11
CA GLU A 71 -7.05 15.88 -7.16
C GLU A 71 -7.63 16.04 -5.74
N ARG A 72 -8.91 16.43 -5.64
CA ARG A 72 -9.62 16.45 -4.35
C ARG A 72 -9.64 15.05 -3.72
N TYR A 73 -10.00 14.03 -4.50
CA TYR A 73 -10.09 12.66 -4.01
C TYR A 73 -8.73 12.11 -3.60
N ARG A 74 -7.65 12.52 -4.29
CA ARG A 74 -6.27 12.21 -3.90
C ARG A 74 -5.91 12.82 -2.55
N GLY A 75 -6.33 14.06 -2.30
CA GLY A 75 -6.19 14.72 -1.00
C GLY A 75 -6.96 14.00 0.11
N ASP A 76 -8.21 13.63 -0.14
CA ASP A 76 -9.03 12.86 0.81
C ASP A 76 -8.44 11.47 1.08
N PHE A 77 -7.93 10.81 0.03
CA PHE A 77 -7.24 9.52 0.14
C PHE A 77 -5.95 9.65 0.97
N ALA A 78 -5.12 10.65 0.69
CA ALA A 78 -3.93 10.94 1.48
C ALA A 78 -4.27 11.16 2.96
N ALA A 79 -5.29 11.97 3.25
CA ALA A 79 -5.76 12.23 4.61
C ALA A 79 -6.28 10.95 5.30
N MET A 80 -7.02 10.10 4.58
CA MET A 80 -7.50 8.81 5.10
C MET A 80 -6.35 7.89 5.53
N LEU A 81 -5.25 7.86 4.77
CA LEU A 81 -4.06 7.09 5.11
C LEU A 81 -3.28 7.72 6.29
N GLY A 82 -3.50 9.00 6.57
CA GLY A 82 -2.79 9.78 7.58
C GLY A 82 -1.50 10.41 7.06
N LEU A 83 -1.55 10.93 5.83
CA LEU A 83 -0.59 11.87 5.25
C LEU A 83 -1.14 13.31 5.34
N PRO A 84 -0.26 14.35 5.41
CA PRO A 84 1.19 14.31 5.57
C PRO A 84 1.61 13.63 6.88
N LEU A 85 2.87 13.17 6.99
CA LEU A 85 3.32 12.57 8.24
C LEU A 85 3.34 13.61 9.37
N PRO A 86 2.90 13.26 10.60
CA PRO A 86 3.04 14.14 11.76
C PRO A 86 4.50 14.48 12.02
N SER A 87 4.79 15.75 12.29
CA SER A 87 6.13 16.25 12.63
C SER A 87 6.09 16.91 14.02
N PRO A 88 7.04 16.62 14.92
CA PRO A 88 7.19 17.32 16.20
C PRO A 88 7.71 18.76 16.05
N LEU A 89 8.15 19.14 14.85
CA LEU A 89 8.46 20.52 14.46
C LEU A 89 7.24 21.05 13.70
N ASP A 90 6.80 22.28 13.93
CA ASP A 90 5.65 22.95 13.28
C ASP A 90 5.76 23.09 11.73
N ALA A 91 6.63 22.33 11.08
CA ALA A 91 6.75 22.18 9.64
C ALA A 91 6.36 20.75 9.22
N PRO A 92 5.40 20.57 8.30
CA PRO A 92 5.07 19.27 7.73
C PRO A 92 6.32 18.60 7.11
N VAL A 93 6.42 17.28 7.24
CA VAL A 93 7.48 16.44 6.64
C VAL A 93 7.52 16.52 5.10
N ASP A 94 6.48 17.11 4.53
CA ASP A 94 6.17 17.17 3.11
C ASP A 94 6.62 18.50 2.45
N GLY A 95 7.17 19.42 3.24
CA GLY A 95 7.81 20.62 2.71
C GLY A 95 9.17 20.28 2.10
N ALA A 96 9.52 20.92 0.98
CA ALA A 96 10.79 20.82 0.25
C ALA A 96 12.07 21.17 1.05
N ALA A 97 12.00 21.18 2.39
CA ALA A 97 13.16 21.23 3.26
C ALA A 97 13.99 19.97 3.03
N TRP A 98 15.15 20.17 2.42
CA TRP A 98 16.18 19.16 2.24
C TRP A 98 16.56 18.58 3.61
N LEU A 99 16.39 17.26 3.78
CA LEU A 99 16.67 16.53 5.04
C LEU A 99 17.98 15.73 4.97
N GLY A 100 18.77 15.93 3.92
CA GLY A 100 20.07 15.28 3.69
C GLY A 100 20.19 14.63 2.31
N GLU A 101 21.43 14.33 1.93
CA GLU A 101 21.77 13.61 0.69
C GLU A 101 21.59 12.11 0.84
N ALA A 102 21.04 11.46 -0.20
CA ALA A 102 21.03 10.02 -0.28
C ALA A 102 22.46 9.47 -0.45
N GLN A 103 22.74 8.37 0.23
CA GLN A 103 24.04 7.70 0.18
C GLN A 103 23.95 6.49 -0.75
N TYR A 104 24.85 6.43 -1.72
CA TYR A 104 24.96 5.34 -2.68
C TYR A 104 26.26 4.58 -2.42
N LYS A 105 26.16 3.33 -1.99
CA LYS A 105 27.31 2.43 -1.83
C LYS A 105 27.26 1.38 -2.92
N LYS A 106 28.18 1.41 -3.88
CA LYS A 106 28.32 0.32 -4.86
C LYS A 106 28.64 -0.98 -4.12
N ILE A 107 27.87 -2.03 -4.37
CA ILE A 107 28.01 -3.34 -3.71
C ILE A 107 28.43 -4.44 -4.68
N ALA A 108 28.09 -4.29 -5.97
CA ALA A 108 28.45 -5.25 -7.00
C ALA A 108 28.36 -4.59 -8.39
N GLU A 109 28.87 -5.32 -9.37
CA GLU A 109 28.68 -5.10 -10.80
C GLU A 109 28.60 -6.49 -11.43
N ASP A 110 27.60 -6.69 -12.27
CA ASP A 110 27.45 -7.91 -13.07
C ASP A 110 27.11 -7.55 -14.52
N GLY A 111 26.93 -8.55 -15.40
CA GLY A 111 26.68 -8.31 -16.82
C GLY A 111 25.33 -7.66 -17.16
N LEU A 112 24.54 -7.24 -16.16
CA LEU A 112 23.36 -6.39 -16.36
C LEU A 112 23.59 -4.94 -15.90
N GLY A 113 24.68 -4.66 -15.18
CA GLY A 113 25.04 -3.31 -14.73
C GLY A 113 25.52 -3.22 -13.29
N GLU A 114 25.52 -2.00 -12.76
CA GLU A 114 26.01 -1.67 -11.43
C GLU A 114 24.91 -1.79 -10.37
N ILE A 115 25.26 -2.30 -9.19
CA ILE A 115 24.32 -2.49 -8.09
C ILE A 115 24.80 -1.68 -6.89
N TYR A 116 23.91 -0.84 -6.38
CA TYR A 116 24.14 0.03 -5.25
C TYR A 116 23.18 -0.33 -4.12
N ARG A 117 23.69 -0.18 -2.91
CA ARG A 117 22.89 -0.08 -1.70
C ARG A 117 22.66 1.40 -1.40
N VAL A 118 21.39 1.79 -1.29
CA VAL A 118 20.99 3.19 -1.15
C VAL A 118 20.28 3.41 0.17
N THR A 119 20.68 4.46 0.88
CA THR A 119 19.98 4.96 2.07
C THR A 119 19.57 6.41 1.83
N VAL A 120 18.30 6.72 2.10
CA VAL A 120 17.70 8.04 1.87
C VAL A 120 17.17 8.58 3.20
N PRO A 121 17.59 9.77 3.66
CA PRO A 121 16.98 10.44 4.82
C PRO A 121 15.52 10.81 4.55
N VAL A 122 14.62 10.55 5.51
CA VAL A 122 13.17 10.80 5.36
C VAL A 122 12.67 11.84 6.35
N HIS A 123 12.92 11.67 7.65
CA HIS A 123 12.59 12.67 8.67
C HIS A 123 13.30 12.37 9.99
N GLY A 124 14.09 13.32 10.50
CA GLY A 124 14.95 13.07 11.67
C GLY A 124 15.82 11.83 11.45
N GLU A 125 15.70 10.85 12.35
CA GLU A 125 16.39 9.55 12.26
C GLU A 125 15.69 8.52 11.36
N LEU A 126 14.48 8.82 10.86
CA LEU A 126 13.77 7.94 9.94
C LEU A 126 14.46 7.95 8.58
N THR A 127 14.81 6.76 8.10
CA THR A 127 15.46 6.54 6.81
C THR A 127 14.68 5.53 5.96
N ALA A 128 14.88 5.62 4.65
CA ALA A 128 14.51 4.59 3.70
C ALA A 128 15.78 3.89 3.18
N TYR A 129 15.66 2.61 2.86
CA TYR A 129 16.74 1.75 2.38
C TYR A 129 16.28 0.96 1.17
N GLY A 130 17.18 0.65 0.24
CA GLY A 130 16.90 -0.23 -0.88
C GLY A 130 18.14 -0.58 -1.71
N LEU A 131 17.91 -1.35 -2.77
CA LEU A 131 18.89 -1.60 -3.82
C LEU A 131 18.56 -0.78 -5.05
N PHE A 132 19.58 -0.16 -5.65
CA PHE A 132 19.46 0.55 -6.92
C PHE A 132 20.35 -0.13 -7.96
N PHE A 133 19.76 -0.44 -9.11
CA PHE A 133 20.39 -1.13 -10.23
C PHE A 133 20.45 -0.16 -11.40
N LEU A 134 21.66 0.12 -11.86
CA LEU A 134 21.92 0.99 -13.01
C LEU A 134 22.35 0.11 -14.19
N PRO A 135 21.58 0.05 -15.29
CA PRO A 135 21.92 -0.80 -16.43
C PRO A 135 23.18 -0.31 -17.14
N GLU A 136 23.80 -1.19 -17.91
CA GLU A 136 24.88 -0.81 -18.82
C GLU A 136 24.37 0.15 -19.91
N GLY A 137 25.25 1.04 -20.39
CA GLY A 137 25.00 1.95 -21.51
C GLY A 137 25.03 3.42 -21.13
N GLU A 138 24.61 4.28 -22.07
CA GLU A 138 24.49 5.72 -21.85
C GLU A 138 23.05 6.08 -21.49
N GLY A 139 22.88 6.72 -20.34
CA GLY A 139 21.60 7.25 -19.89
C GLY A 139 21.20 8.57 -20.60
N PRO A 140 20.15 9.26 -20.12
CA PRO A 140 19.40 8.95 -18.91
C PRO A 140 18.44 7.75 -19.09
N PHE A 141 18.36 6.89 -18.08
CA PHE A 141 17.53 5.68 -18.09
C PHE A 141 16.14 5.93 -17.52
N PRO A 142 15.08 5.30 -18.05
CA PRO A 142 13.82 5.18 -17.32
C PRO A 142 14.06 4.59 -15.94
N LEU A 143 13.25 5.00 -14.96
CA LEU A 143 13.28 4.44 -13.62
C LEU A 143 12.06 3.53 -13.41
N VAL A 144 12.26 2.35 -12.84
CA VAL A 144 11.18 1.48 -12.38
C VAL A 144 11.40 1.14 -10.91
N ILE A 145 10.38 1.36 -10.08
CA ILE A 145 10.39 0.86 -8.71
C ILE A 145 9.90 -0.59 -8.71
N SER A 146 10.69 -1.50 -8.14
CA SER A 146 10.38 -2.93 -8.04
C SER A 146 10.13 -3.31 -6.58
N GLN A 147 8.86 -3.39 -6.20
CA GLN A 147 8.46 -3.51 -4.80
C GLN A 147 8.22 -4.96 -4.37
N HIS A 148 8.92 -5.39 -3.32
CA HIS A 148 8.72 -6.70 -2.70
C HIS A 148 7.40 -6.79 -1.91
N GLY A 149 6.92 -8.02 -1.72
CA GLY A 149 5.74 -8.36 -0.92
C GLY A 149 6.03 -8.61 0.56
N GLY A 150 5.06 -9.23 1.25
CA GLY A 150 5.22 -9.63 2.65
C GLY A 150 6.35 -10.65 2.82
N GLN A 151 7.09 -10.55 3.94
CA GLN A 151 8.31 -11.31 4.22
C GLN A 151 9.47 -11.10 3.24
N GLY A 152 9.30 -10.22 2.24
CA GLY A 152 10.27 -9.98 1.18
C GLY A 152 11.37 -8.98 1.54
N THR A 153 12.38 -8.95 0.67
CA THR A 153 13.44 -7.93 0.65
C THR A 153 13.77 -7.52 -0.79
N PRO A 154 14.45 -6.38 -1.01
CA PRO A 154 14.98 -5.99 -2.32
C PRO A 154 15.79 -7.09 -3.01
N GLU A 155 16.62 -7.82 -2.26
CA GLU A 155 17.45 -8.92 -2.76
C GLU A 155 16.61 -10.05 -3.36
N MET A 156 15.45 -10.37 -2.77
CA MET A 156 14.55 -11.40 -3.29
C MET A 156 13.92 -11.00 -4.62
N THR A 157 13.52 -9.73 -4.78
CA THR A 157 12.99 -9.24 -6.07
C THR A 157 14.03 -9.31 -7.19
N ALA A 158 15.31 -9.22 -6.83
CA ALA A 158 16.47 -9.27 -7.71
C ALA A 158 17.06 -10.67 -7.93
N GLY A 159 16.39 -11.70 -7.40
CA GLY A 159 16.79 -13.09 -7.63
C GLY A 159 18.01 -13.54 -6.83
N PHE A 160 18.42 -12.82 -5.78
CA PHE A 160 19.65 -13.17 -5.03
C PHE A 160 19.44 -14.33 -4.05
N PHE A 161 18.21 -14.53 -3.58
CA PHE A 161 17.81 -15.56 -2.62
C PHE A 161 16.58 -16.35 -3.13
N ASP A 162 15.90 -17.10 -2.26
CA ASP A 162 14.65 -17.82 -2.56
C ASP A 162 13.58 -16.86 -3.11
N SER A 163 13.50 -16.77 -4.44
CA SER A 163 12.83 -15.69 -5.17
C SER A 163 11.84 -16.22 -6.20
N SER A 164 11.48 -17.50 -6.10
CA SER A 164 10.69 -18.20 -7.11
C SER A 164 9.38 -17.48 -7.41
N ASN A 165 8.68 -16.97 -6.39
CA ASN A 165 7.41 -16.27 -6.60
C ASN A 165 7.58 -14.86 -7.20
N TYR A 166 8.78 -14.27 -7.21
CA TYR A 166 9.03 -13.01 -7.91
C TYR A 166 9.36 -13.21 -9.38
N ASN A 167 9.63 -14.44 -9.83
CA ASN A 167 9.90 -14.74 -11.24
C ASN A 167 10.89 -13.76 -11.91
N ASP A 168 12.00 -13.46 -11.20
CA ASP A 168 13.08 -12.56 -11.61
C ASP A 168 12.63 -11.13 -12.00
N MET A 169 11.56 -10.64 -11.38
CA MET A 169 10.91 -9.34 -11.63
C MET A 169 11.89 -8.18 -11.83
N THR A 170 12.85 -7.97 -10.92
CA THR A 170 13.81 -6.85 -11.01
C THR A 170 14.78 -6.99 -12.18
N ARG A 171 15.39 -8.16 -12.39
CA ARG A 171 16.37 -8.30 -13.49
C ARG A 171 15.70 -8.36 -14.86
N ARG A 172 14.44 -8.81 -14.96
CA ARG A 172 13.66 -8.74 -16.21
C ARG A 172 13.39 -7.30 -16.66
N ILE A 173 13.29 -6.35 -15.72
CA ILE A 173 13.20 -4.92 -16.01
C ILE A 173 14.58 -4.39 -16.42
N LEU A 174 15.62 -4.73 -15.66
CA LEU A 174 16.99 -4.27 -15.92
C LEU A 174 17.46 -4.68 -17.33
N ARG A 175 17.16 -5.91 -17.77
CA ARG A 175 17.44 -6.41 -19.13
C ARG A 175 16.75 -5.62 -20.25
N ARG A 176 15.69 -4.87 -19.94
CA ARG A 176 14.98 -4.01 -20.89
C ARG A 176 15.50 -2.56 -20.89
N GLY A 177 16.59 -2.28 -20.18
CA GLY A 177 17.29 -0.99 -20.24
C GLY A 177 16.72 0.11 -19.34
N ALA A 178 15.99 -0.25 -18.28
CA ALA A 178 15.56 0.69 -17.24
C ALA A 178 16.38 0.51 -15.97
N ALA A 179 16.70 1.62 -15.30
CA ALA A 179 17.20 1.60 -13.94
C ALA A 179 16.12 1.10 -13.00
N VAL A 180 16.50 0.33 -11.98
CA VAL A 180 15.55 -0.26 -11.03
C VAL A 180 15.89 0.18 -9.62
N PHE A 181 14.89 0.65 -8.88
CA PHE A 181 15.01 0.82 -7.44
C PHE A 181 14.10 -0.16 -6.72
N ALA A 182 14.66 -1.01 -5.87
CA ALA A 182 13.95 -1.95 -5.03
C ALA A 182 14.03 -1.49 -3.56
N PRO A 183 13.03 -0.76 -3.05
CA PRO A 183 12.99 -0.31 -1.65
C PRO A 183 12.61 -1.43 -0.68
N GLN A 184 13.12 -1.33 0.55
CA GLN A 184 12.71 -2.16 1.68
C GLN A 184 11.58 -1.50 2.49
N LEU A 185 10.48 -2.24 2.62
CA LEU A 185 9.39 -1.94 3.53
C LEU A 185 9.62 -2.64 4.88
N LEU A 186 8.96 -2.18 5.94
CA LEU A 186 8.88 -2.86 7.23
C LEU A 186 8.03 -4.14 7.12
N LEU A 187 8.53 -5.13 6.37
CA LEU A 187 7.82 -6.36 5.99
C LEU A 187 8.76 -7.57 5.85
N TRP A 188 10.03 -7.49 6.25
CA TRP A 188 10.97 -8.61 6.09
C TRP A 188 10.66 -9.78 7.04
N GLU A 189 11.19 -10.96 6.71
CA GLU A 189 11.19 -12.13 7.60
C GLU A 189 12.13 -11.91 8.81
N GLY A 190 11.54 -11.73 9.99
CA GLY A 190 12.27 -11.53 11.25
C GLY A 190 13.11 -12.75 11.62
N GLY A 191 14.32 -12.53 12.13
CA GLY A 191 15.31 -13.57 12.46
C GLY A 191 16.16 -14.00 11.27
N ARG A 192 15.66 -13.86 10.04
CA ARG A 192 16.41 -14.16 8.82
C ARG A 192 17.08 -12.92 8.23
N PHE A 193 16.31 -11.87 7.98
CA PHE A 193 16.79 -10.66 7.26
C PHE A 193 16.90 -9.43 8.15
N GLY A 194 16.49 -9.54 9.42
CA GLY A 194 16.53 -8.45 10.38
C GLY A 194 15.85 -8.83 11.69
N PRO A 195 15.70 -7.87 12.63
CA PRO A 195 14.99 -8.13 13.88
C PRO A 195 13.52 -8.47 13.61
N GLY A 196 12.92 -9.28 14.48
CA GLY A 196 11.47 -9.44 14.50
C GLY A 196 10.78 -8.17 15.01
N PHE A 197 9.56 -7.93 14.55
CA PHE A 197 8.73 -6.80 14.97
C PHE A 197 7.25 -7.16 14.90
N ASP A 198 6.43 -6.50 15.71
CA ASP A 198 4.98 -6.58 15.63
C ASP A 198 4.46 -5.41 14.78
N ARG A 199 4.29 -5.67 13.49
CA ARG A 199 3.86 -4.66 12.52
C ARG A 199 2.45 -4.14 12.82
N THR A 200 1.57 -5.00 13.32
CA THR A 200 0.19 -4.62 13.70
C THR A 200 0.22 -3.64 14.85
N MET A 201 1.02 -3.91 15.88
CA MET A 201 1.18 -2.98 17.01
C MET A 201 1.83 -1.67 16.60
N ILE A 202 2.77 -1.69 15.66
CA ILE A 202 3.34 -0.47 15.08
C ILE A 202 2.26 0.35 14.37
N ASP A 203 1.42 -0.27 13.52
CA ASP A 203 0.32 0.42 12.84
C ASP A 203 -0.71 0.98 13.83
N VAL A 204 -1.08 0.22 14.86
CA VAL A 204 -1.98 0.71 15.92
C VAL A 204 -1.41 1.96 16.60
N ARG A 205 -0.12 1.94 16.96
CA ARG A 205 0.56 3.11 17.56
C ARG A 205 0.60 4.31 16.61
N LEU A 206 0.84 4.07 15.32
CA LEU A 206 0.82 5.13 14.31
C LEU A 206 -0.60 5.72 14.14
N LYS A 207 -1.63 4.87 14.10
CA LYS A 207 -3.04 5.29 14.00
C LYS A 207 -3.51 6.10 15.19
N GLN A 208 -3.04 5.79 16.40
CA GLN A 208 -3.27 6.62 17.59
C GLN A 208 -2.69 8.04 17.46
N LEU A 209 -1.66 8.20 16.61
CA LEU A 209 -0.99 9.48 16.36
C LEU A 209 -1.47 10.15 15.07
N GLY A 210 -2.56 9.66 14.46
CA GLY A 210 -3.14 10.24 13.25
C GLY A 210 -2.42 9.87 11.95
N THR A 211 -1.57 8.84 11.95
CA THR A 211 -0.91 8.32 10.75
C THR A 211 -1.08 6.80 10.62
N SER A 212 -0.40 6.14 9.68
CA SER A 212 -0.42 4.68 9.56
C SER A 212 0.92 4.16 9.06
N ILE A 213 1.17 2.86 9.23
CA ILE A 213 2.38 2.24 8.64
C ILE A 213 2.37 2.38 7.11
N THR A 214 1.18 2.35 6.51
CA THR A 214 0.99 2.58 5.08
C THR A 214 1.41 4.00 4.67
N ALA A 215 0.98 5.03 5.40
CA ALA A 215 1.42 6.40 5.14
C ALA A 215 2.94 6.58 5.28
N VAL A 216 3.54 6.00 6.32
CA VAL A 216 5.00 6.06 6.53
C VAL A 216 5.77 5.45 5.35
N GLU A 217 5.37 4.25 4.91
CA GLU A 217 6.03 3.58 3.80
C GLU A 217 5.82 4.30 2.46
N LEU A 218 4.63 4.86 2.21
CA LEU A 218 4.38 5.69 1.01
C LEU A 218 5.22 6.98 1.02
N ALA A 219 5.37 7.63 2.18
CA ALA A 219 6.23 8.80 2.32
C ALA A 219 7.71 8.44 2.08
N LYS A 220 8.17 7.27 2.56
CA LYS A 220 9.51 6.75 2.27
C LYS A 220 9.72 6.53 0.77
N ILE A 221 8.77 5.90 0.08
CA ILE A 221 8.83 5.69 -1.38
C ILE A 221 8.91 7.04 -2.13
N ARG A 222 8.03 8.00 -1.79
CA ARG A 222 8.02 9.34 -2.40
C ARG A 222 9.35 10.07 -2.19
N ARG A 223 9.93 9.97 -0.99
CA ARG A 223 11.25 10.54 -0.68
C ARG A 223 12.39 9.88 -1.44
N CYS A 224 12.36 8.56 -1.61
CA CYS A 224 13.32 7.87 -2.47
C CYS A 224 13.20 8.36 -3.91
N LEU A 225 11.98 8.55 -4.41
CA LEU A 225 11.73 9.08 -5.74
C LEU A 225 12.27 10.51 -5.88
N ASP A 226 12.04 11.39 -4.91
CA ASP A 226 12.62 12.74 -4.89
C ASP A 226 14.15 12.70 -5.04
N SER A 227 14.82 11.79 -4.35
CA SER A 227 16.28 11.67 -4.44
C SER A 227 16.77 11.05 -5.75
N LEU A 228 16.07 10.05 -6.28
CA LEU A 228 16.51 9.33 -7.49
C LEU A 228 16.34 10.18 -8.74
N LEU A 229 15.28 10.99 -8.80
CA LEU A 229 15.01 11.87 -9.95
C LEU A 229 15.94 13.10 -10.03
N LEU A 230 16.77 13.34 -9.00
CA LEU A 230 17.84 14.34 -9.05
C LEU A 230 19.11 13.82 -9.73
N ARG A 231 19.21 12.51 -9.99
CA ARG A 231 20.39 11.94 -10.64
C ARG A 231 20.40 12.29 -12.13
N PRO A 232 21.55 12.67 -12.71
CA PRO A 232 21.65 13.02 -14.13
C PRO A 232 21.53 11.81 -15.07
N ASP A 233 21.71 10.59 -14.56
CA ASP A 233 21.61 9.34 -15.31
C ASP A 233 20.20 8.72 -15.26
N ILE A 234 19.23 9.39 -14.62
CA ILE A 234 17.83 8.98 -14.56
C ILE A 234 16.95 9.95 -15.35
N ASP A 235 16.08 9.40 -16.18
CA ASP A 235 15.07 10.16 -16.90
C ASP A 235 13.81 10.29 -16.03
N GLY A 236 13.67 11.46 -15.40
CA GLY A 236 12.55 11.73 -14.52
C GLY A 236 11.18 11.82 -15.19
N GLY A 237 11.12 11.86 -16.52
CA GLY A 237 9.87 11.79 -17.28
C GLY A 237 9.33 10.36 -17.45
N ARG A 238 10.18 9.35 -17.26
CA ARG A 238 9.86 7.93 -17.49
C ARG A 238 9.99 7.12 -16.20
N VAL A 239 8.98 7.21 -15.34
CA VAL A 239 8.94 6.51 -14.05
C VAL A 239 7.79 5.50 -13.99
N GLY A 240 8.12 4.23 -13.81
CA GLY A 240 7.17 3.14 -13.58
C GLY A 240 7.26 2.58 -12.16
N MET A 241 6.22 1.87 -11.74
CA MET A 241 6.28 1.07 -10.51
C MET A 241 5.57 -0.26 -10.69
N LEU A 242 6.14 -1.32 -10.14
CA LEU A 242 5.54 -2.63 -10.12
C LEU A 242 5.80 -3.34 -8.79
N GLY A 243 4.96 -4.33 -8.47
CA GLY A 243 5.20 -5.16 -7.31
C GLY A 243 4.19 -6.27 -7.13
N LEU A 244 4.55 -7.21 -6.24
CA LEU A 244 3.78 -8.41 -5.92
C LEU A 244 3.23 -8.35 -4.49
N SER A 245 1.97 -8.73 -4.28
CA SER A 245 1.34 -8.85 -2.95
C SER A 245 1.27 -7.50 -2.23
N TYR A 246 1.87 -7.36 -1.05
CA TYR A 246 2.15 -6.05 -0.45
C TYR A 246 2.92 -5.11 -1.40
N GLY A 247 3.72 -5.62 -2.33
CA GLY A 247 4.31 -4.80 -3.38
C GLY A 247 3.30 -4.32 -4.41
N GLY A 248 2.28 -5.13 -4.72
CA GLY A 248 1.15 -4.71 -5.54
C GLY A 248 0.30 -3.65 -4.83
N PHE A 249 0.11 -3.80 -3.52
CA PHE A 249 -0.53 -2.80 -2.64
C PHE A 249 0.17 -1.45 -2.71
N TYR A 250 1.46 -1.41 -2.36
CA TYR A 250 2.22 -0.17 -2.35
C TYR A 250 2.41 0.40 -3.75
N THR A 251 2.46 -0.43 -4.79
CA THR A 251 2.46 0.04 -6.19
C THR A 251 1.19 0.81 -6.53
N LEU A 252 0.01 0.22 -6.26
CA LEU A 252 -1.26 0.87 -6.56
C LEU A 252 -1.43 2.15 -5.74
N PHE A 253 -1.11 2.11 -4.44
CA PHE A 253 -1.28 3.25 -3.54
C PHE A 253 -0.27 4.37 -3.84
N ALA A 254 1.00 4.04 -4.15
CA ALA A 254 1.99 5.03 -4.54
C ALA A 254 1.61 5.68 -5.87
N ALA A 255 1.20 4.90 -6.88
CA ALA A 255 0.71 5.44 -8.14
C ALA A 255 -0.52 6.33 -7.94
N ALA A 256 -1.43 5.95 -7.04
CA ALA A 256 -2.59 6.75 -6.69
C ALA A 256 -2.27 8.03 -5.88
N LEU A 257 -1.07 8.21 -5.34
CA LEU A 257 -0.71 9.44 -4.60
C LEU A 257 0.31 10.30 -5.33
N ASP A 258 1.21 9.68 -6.09
CA ASP A 258 2.32 10.35 -6.75
C ASP A 258 2.16 10.24 -8.26
N THR A 259 1.78 11.35 -8.88
CA THR A 259 1.52 11.41 -10.33
C THR A 259 2.78 11.34 -11.18
N ARG A 260 3.98 11.35 -10.57
CA ARG A 260 5.24 11.12 -11.28
C ARG A 260 5.37 9.68 -11.76
N ILE A 261 4.72 8.73 -11.08
CA ILE A 261 4.63 7.34 -11.54
C ILE A 261 3.67 7.31 -12.73
N SER A 262 4.19 7.22 -13.94
CA SER A 262 3.42 7.33 -15.18
C SER A 262 2.73 6.03 -15.58
N VAL A 263 3.20 4.87 -15.09
CA VAL A 263 2.61 3.55 -15.30
C VAL A 263 2.80 2.64 -14.08
N ALA A 264 1.77 1.85 -13.76
CA ALA A 264 1.79 0.95 -12.62
C ALA A 264 1.38 -0.49 -12.98
N VAL A 265 2.03 -1.48 -12.37
CA VAL A 265 1.69 -2.92 -12.46
C VAL A 265 1.50 -3.48 -11.05
N SER A 266 0.26 -3.70 -10.63
CA SER A 266 -0.09 -4.23 -9.31
C SER A 266 -0.44 -5.72 -9.39
N SER A 267 0.45 -6.59 -8.91
CA SER A 267 0.25 -8.04 -8.95
C SER A 267 -0.25 -8.59 -7.62
N CYS A 268 -1.28 -9.44 -7.69
CA CYS A 268 -1.85 -10.22 -6.59
C CYS A 268 -2.20 -9.37 -5.36
N PHE A 269 -2.89 -8.24 -5.58
CA PHE A 269 -3.37 -7.36 -4.52
C PHE A 269 -4.84 -6.98 -4.69
N VAL A 270 -5.22 -6.44 -5.86
CA VAL A 270 -6.57 -5.90 -6.10
C VAL A 270 -7.63 -6.95 -5.80
N ASN A 271 -8.48 -6.71 -4.79
CA ASN A 271 -9.48 -7.67 -4.36
C ASN A 271 -10.56 -7.02 -3.49
N ASP A 272 -11.63 -7.77 -3.21
CA ASP A 272 -12.67 -7.33 -2.29
C ASP A 272 -12.09 -7.17 -0.88
N ARG A 273 -12.09 -5.93 -0.38
CA ARG A 273 -11.54 -5.55 0.92
C ARG A 273 -12.46 -5.90 2.09
N PHE A 274 -13.75 -6.15 1.86
CA PHE A 274 -14.61 -6.70 2.90
C PHE A 274 -14.36 -8.19 3.11
N ALA A 275 -13.96 -8.91 2.06
CA ALA A 275 -13.49 -10.29 2.17
C ALA A 275 -12.04 -10.40 2.67
N ASN A 276 -11.18 -9.43 2.31
CA ASN A 276 -9.74 -9.45 2.59
C ASN A 276 -9.29 -8.21 3.39
N GLY A 277 -9.75 -8.12 4.63
CA GLY A 277 -9.43 -7.00 5.53
C GLY A 277 -8.27 -7.33 6.47
N TRP A 278 -7.15 -6.62 6.32
CA TRP A 278 -6.08 -6.56 7.32
C TRP A 278 -6.05 -5.20 8.00
N SER A 279 -5.52 -5.16 9.22
CA SER A 279 -5.54 -3.95 10.05
C SER A 279 -4.89 -2.76 9.34
N ASP A 280 -3.76 -2.97 8.69
CA ASP A 280 -2.99 -1.98 7.93
C ASP A 280 -3.52 -1.68 6.52
N TRP A 281 -4.61 -2.36 6.13
CA TRP A 281 -5.45 -2.08 4.95
C TRP A 281 -6.83 -1.53 5.32
N THR A 282 -7.06 -1.24 6.60
CA THR A 282 -8.34 -0.76 7.11
C THR A 282 -8.18 0.62 7.73
N TRP A 283 -8.92 1.59 7.19
CA TRP A 283 -8.98 2.96 7.69
C TRP A 283 -10.42 3.38 7.96
N THR A 284 -10.59 4.32 8.90
CA THR A 284 -11.89 4.89 9.24
C THR A 284 -12.57 5.43 7.99
N GLY A 285 -13.76 4.90 7.68
CA GLY A 285 -14.57 5.36 6.56
C GLY A 285 -14.19 4.80 5.18
N SER A 286 -13.08 4.05 5.04
CA SER A 286 -12.61 3.50 3.75
C SER A 286 -13.68 2.74 2.96
N GLY A 287 -14.47 1.89 3.64
CA GLY A 287 -15.59 1.20 3.02
C GLY A 287 -16.64 2.12 2.37
N ASN A 288 -16.77 3.38 2.80
CA ASN A 288 -17.71 4.35 2.23
C ASN A 288 -17.05 5.34 1.25
N THR A 289 -15.73 5.29 1.10
CA THR A 289 -14.98 6.25 0.27
C THR A 289 -14.08 5.56 -0.75
N PHE A 290 -13.05 4.86 -0.30
CA PHE A 290 -12.02 4.24 -1.14
C PHE A 290 -11.84 2.77 -0.79
N LEU A 291 -12.27 1.89 -1.71
CA LEU A 291 -11.71 0.55 -1.85
C LEU A 291 -10.84 0.50 -3.10
N ASP A 292 -10.32 -0.68 -3.45
CA ASP A 292 -9.32 -0.82 -4.52
C ASP A 292 -9.76 -0.27 -5.88
N ALA A 293 -11.03 -0.45 -6.25
CA ALA A 293 -11.56 0.05 -7.52
C ALA A 293 -11.46 1.59 -7.62
N GLU A 294 -11.84 2.31 -6.56
CA GLU A 294 -11.75 3.77 -6.50
C GLU A 294 -10.29 4.23 -6.49
N ILE A 295 -9.39 3.46 -5.84
CA ILE A 295 -7.94 3.75 -5.85
C ILE A 295 -7.34 3.50 -7.23
N CYS A 296 -7.80 2.49 -7.98
CA CYS A 296 -7.48 2.36 -9.40
C CYS A 296 -7.98 3.55 -10.22
N GLY A 297 -9.17 4.07 -9.87
CA GLY A 297 -9.73 5.30 -10.41
C GLY A 297 -8.86 6.54 -10.15
N LEU A 298 -8.09 6.58 -9.05
CA LEU A 298 -7.11 7.65 -8.78
C LEU A 298 -5.84 7.55 -9.64
N VAL A 299 -5.54 6.38 -10.21
CA VAL A 299 -4.44 6.20 -11.18
C VAL A 299 -4.89 6.66 -12.57
N CYS A 300 -6.13 6.37 -12.95
CA CYS A 300 -6.75 6.84 -14.19
C CYS A 300 -6.56 8.37 -14.36
N PRO A 301 -6.21 8.89 -15.55
CA PRO A 301 -6.12 8.22 -16.86
C PRO A 301 -4.73 7.64 -17.18
N ARG A 302 -3.83 7.50 -16.20
CA ARG A 302 -2.50 6.89 -16.41
C ARG A 302 -2.62 5.37 -16.59
N PRO A 303 -1.74 4.74 -17.39
CA PRO A 303 -1.75 3.30 -17.59
C PRO A 303 -1.63 2.48 -16.30
N LEU A 304 -2.53 1.52 -16.13
CA LEU A 304 -2.59 0.61 -14.98
C LEU A 304 -2.83 -0.82 -15.43
N TYR A 305 -1.94 -1.71 -15.01
CA TYR A 305 -2.09 -3.14 -15.16
C TYR A 305 -2.28 -3.79 -13.78
N VAL A 306 -3.27 -4.66 -13.66
CA VAL A 306 -3.55 -5.42 -12.45
C VAL A 306 -3.63 -6.91 -12.79
N GLU A 307 -3.08 -7.77 -11.95
CA GLU A 307 -3.17 -9.22 -12.15
C GLU A 307 -3.37 -10.00 -10.86
N GLY A 308 -3.86 -11.22 -11.01
CA GLY A 308 -3.97 -12.20 -9.93
C GLY A 308 -3.78 -13.63 -10.44
N GLY A 309 -3.24 -14.50 -9.60
CA GLY A 309 -3.08 -15.92 -9.92
C GLY A 309 -4.42 -16.67 -9.89
N SER A 310 -4.65 -17.54 -10.88
CA SER A 310 -5.84 -18.41 -10.90
C SER A 310 -5.94 -19.40 -9.73
N ARG A 311 -4.79 -19.71 -9.10
CA ARG A 311 -4.64 -20.58 -7.94
C ARG A 311 -4.01 -19.84 -6.75
N ASP A 312 -4.20 -18.52 -6.68
CA ASP A 312 -3.76 -17.74 -5.54
C ASP A 312 -4.53 -18.19 -4.29
N GLU A 313 -3.79 -18.68 -3.30
CA GLU A 313 -4.34 -19.22 -2.05
C GLU A 313 -4.67 -18.13 -1.03
N LEU A 314 -4.17 -16.91 -1.23
CA LEU A 314 -4.42 -15.75 -0.36
C LEU A 314 -5.57 -14.90 -0.89
N PHE A 315 -5.67 -14.74 -2.21
CA PHE A 315 -6.62 -13.84 -2.84
C PHE A 315 -7.46 -14.54 -3.90
N ALA A 316 -8.73 -14.77 -3.59
CA ALA A 316 -9.65 -15.42 -4.52
C ALA A 316 -9.78 -14.62 -5.83
N ALA A 317 -9.66 -15.33 -6.96
CA ALA A 317 -9.75 -14.73 -8.30
C ALA A 317 -11.13 -14.11 -8.59
N GLU A 318 -12.18 -14.53 -7.89
CA GLU A 318 -13.52 -13.94 -8.01
C GLU A 318 -13.56 -12.49 -7.52
N GLY A 319 -13.03 -12.22 -6.32
CA GLY A 319 -12.96 -10.86 -5.79
C GLY A 319 -12.07 -9.95 -6.65
N PHE A 320 -10.96 -10.48 -7.18
CA PHE A 320 -10.15 -9.77 -8.18
C PHE A 320 -10.95 -9.40 -9.44
N ARG A 321 -11.69 -10.35 -10.03
CA ARG A 321 -12.51 -10.10 -11.24
C ARG A 321 -13.60 -9.05 -10.98
N SER A 322 -14.24 -9.10 -9.82
CA SER A 322 -15.26 -8.13 -9.43
C SER A 322 -14.66 -6.72 -9.31
N GLU A 323 -13.60 -6.56 -8.51
CA GLU A 323 -12.99 -5.26 -8.24
C GLU A 323 -12.28 -4.67 -9.46
N SER A 324 -11.53 -5.48 -10.22
CA SER A 324 -10.91 -5.03 -11.46
C SER A 324 -11.94 -4.67 -12.54
N GLY A 325 -13.11 -5.34 -12.55
CA GLY A 325 -14.24 -4.99 -13.40
C GLY A 325 -14.81 -3.61 -13.06
N ARG A 326 -14.90 -3.25 -11.77
CA ARG A 326 -15.28 -1.89 -11.33
C ARG A 326 -14.22 -0.87 -11.74
N ALA A 327 -12.94 -1.16 -11.51
CA ALA A 327 -11.82 -0.30 -11.90
C ALA A 327 -11.79 0.00 -13.41
N LYS A 328 -12.03 -1.04 -14.24
CA LYS A 328 -12.05 -0.92 -15.71
C LYS A 328 -13.04 0.12 -16.22
N ARG A 329 -14.20 0.28 -15.55
CA ARG A 329 -15.23 1.24 -15.95
C ARG A 329 -14.74 2.68 -15.97
N HIS A 330 -13.75 3.03 -15.16
CA HIS A 330 -13.17 4.38 -15.18
C HIS A 330 -12.53 4.69 -16.54
N TYR A 331 -11.80 3.72 -17.10
CA TYR A 331 -11.11 3.84 -18.38
C TYR A 331 -12.07 3.71 -19.57
N GLU A 332 -13.06 2.80 -19.49
CA GLU A 332 -14.10 2.64 -20.52
C GLU A 332 -14.93 3.93 -20.69
N ARG A 333 -15.29 4.60 -19.60
CA ARG A 333 -16.05 5.85 -19.66
C ARG A 333 -15.30 7.02 -20.31
N LEU A 334 -13.96 6.95 -20.33
CA LEU A 334 -13.09 7.93 -20.98
C LEU A 334 -12.67 7.49 -22.40
N GLY A 335 -13.06 6.29 -22.85
CA GLY A 335 -12.65 5.74 -24.15
C GLY A 335 -11.15 5.49 -24.29
N ILE A 336 -10.49 5.10 -23.18
CA ILE A 336 -9.05 4.83 -23.09
C ILE A 336 -8.79 3.42 -22.55
N GLU A 337 -9.61 2.43 -22.96
CA GLU A 337 -9.54 1.06 -22.46
C GLU A 337 -8.16 0.42 -22.65
N GLU A 338 -7.38 0.88 -23.63
CA GLU A 338 -6.03 0.39 -23.88
C GLU A 338 -5.05 0.69 -22.74
N ARG A 339 -5.37 1.65 -21.87
CA ARG A 339 -4.56 2.03 -20.70
C ARG A 339 -4.89 1.21 -19.46
N PHE A 340 -5.89 0.34 -19.48
CA PHE A 340 -6.20 -0.54 -18.35
C PHE A 340 -6.20 -2.01 -18.76
N ARG A 341 -5.48 -2.82 -17.99
CA ARG A 341 -5.40 -4.25 -18.21
C ARG A 341 -5.61 -5.00 -16.90
N ALA A 342 -6.53 -5.96 -16.91
CA ALA A 342 -6.78 -6.87 -15.80
C ALA A 342 -6.62 -8.32 -16.27
N VAL A 343 -5.74 -9.08 -15.63
CA VAL A 343 -5.39 -10.45 -16.05
C VAL A 343 -5.49 -11.43 -14.89
N VAL A 344 -6.13 -12.58 -15.14
CA VAL A 344 -5.99 -13.76 -14.27
C VAL A 344 -5.07 -14.74 -14.97
N PHE A 345 -3.84 -14.90 -14.49
CA PHE A 345 -2.84 -15.77 -15.12
C PHE A 345 -2.82 -17.17 -14.47
N GLN A 346 -2.22 -18.13 -15.16
CA GLN A 346 -2.16 -19.53 -14.72
C GLN A 346 -1.05 -19.78 -13.67
N GLY A 347 -1.16 -19.16 -12.50
CA GLY A 347 -0.19 -19.34 -11.40
C GLY A 347 -0.81 -19.24 -10.01
N GLY A 348 0.04 -19.28 -8.99
CA GLY A 348 -0.31 -19.09 -7.59
C GLY A 348 -0.16 -17.64 -7.13
N HIS A 349 0.21 -17.44 -5.86
CA HIS A 349 0.54 -16.12 -5.31
C HIS A 349 1.97 -15.67 -5.71
N GLU A 350 2.12 -15.31 -6.97
CA GLU A 350 3.41 -14.97 -7.60
C GLU A 350 3.26 -13.79 -8.58
N PHE A 351 4.38 -13.19 -8.99
CA PHE A 351 4.40 -12.25 -10.11
C PHE A 351 4.31 -13.05 -11.40
N ASN A 352 3.54 -12.60 -12.39
CA ASN A 352 3.31 -13.41 -13.59
C ASN A 352 4.64 -13.81 -14.28
N PRO A 353 4.86 -15.12 -14.51
CA PRO A 353 6.08 -15.61 -15.13
C PRO A 353 6.20 -15.19 -16.60
N ASP A 354 5.07 -14.93 -17.26
CA ASP A 354 5.05 -14.39 -18.62
C ASP A 354 5.40 -12.90 -18.64
N ASP A 355 5.85 -12.41 -19.78
CA ASP A 355 6.33 -11.04 -19.96
C ASP A 355 5.21 -10.00 -20.21
N GLU A 356 3.93 -10.39 -20.27
CA GLU A 356 2.79 -9.47 -20.48
C GLU A 356 2.78 -8.22 -19.56
N PRO A 357 2.92 -8.33 -18.22
CA PRO A 357 2.96 -7.15 -17.35
C PRO A 357 4.13 -6.20 -17.68
N LEU A 358 5.28 -6.76 -18.04
CA LEU A 358 6.48 -5.96 -18.37
C LEU A 358 6.35 -5.33 -19.76
N ASP A 359 5.75 -6.04 -20.71
CA ASP A 359 5.50 -5.52 -22.05
C ASP A 359 4.47 -4.36 -21.99
N PHE A 360 3.47 -4.47 -21.12
CA PHE A 360 2.56 -3.36 -20.81
C PHE A 360 3.33 -2.18 -20.19
N LEU A 361 4.14 -2.42 -19.15
CA LEU A 361 4.94 -1.40 -18.49
C LEU A 361 5.79 -0.63 -19.50
N PHE A 362 6.63 -1.32 -20.27
CA PHE A 362 7.56 -0.68 -21.21
C PHE A 362 6.87 -0.06 -22.43
N ARG A 363 5.68 -0.54 -22.82
CA ARG A 363 4.87 0.15 -23.83
C ARG A 363 4.46 1.55 -23.38
N HIS A 364 4.18 1.72 -22.09
CA HIS A 364 3.63 2.93 -21.50
C HIS A 364 4.67 3.79 -20.74
N LEU A 365 5.87 3.26 -20.51
CA LEU A 365 7.01 3.97 -19.93
C LEU A 365 7.69 4.87 -20.98
N ARG A 366 6.95 5.85 -21.50
CA ARG A 366 7.36 6.73 -22.60
C ARG A 366 7.51 8.18 -22.19
#